data_AF-A0A366MVX6-F1
#
_entry.id   AF-A0A366MVX6-F1
#
_cell.length_a   1.000
_cell.length_b   1.000
_cell.length_c   1.000
_cell.angle_alpha   90.00
_cell.angle_beta   90.00
_cell.angle_gamma   90.00
#
_symmetry.space_group_name_H-M   'P 1'
#
loop_
_entity.id
_entity.type
_entity.pdbx_description
1 polymer ?
#
loop_
_entity_poly.entity_id
_entity_poly.type
_entity_poly.pdbx_seq_one_letter_code
_entity_poly.pdbx_strand_id
1 'polypeptide(L)'
;MTLLVLFIVLCIFIVIIFYLLSLDKLVKLIRDENNGITIIHRAWVWTQLIPIWSVVAIIVYHIKMLEATKVLELELNLPKNTIKYPEIIGWVFALAFLYSWIPVIGAIVGCSVWIIYWVRIILTSKQIYNLKN
;
A
#
# COMPACT_ATOMS: atom_id res chain seq x y z
N MET A 1 -28.16 -19.83 4.64
CA MET A 1 -27.35 -18.94 5.50
C MET A 1 -25.84 -19.14 5.26
N THR A 2 -25.34 -20.39 5.24
CA THR A 2 -23.91 -20.71 4.98
C THR A 2 -23.40 -20.26 3.61
N LEU A 3 -24.16 -20.49 2.52
CA LEU A 3 -23.77 -20.04 1.17
C LEU A 3 -23.64 -18.52 1.03
N LEU A 4 -24.54 -17.76 1.67
CA LEU A 4 -24.53 -16.30 1.63
C LEU A 4 -23.33 -15.74 2.41
N VAL A 5 -23.00 -16.31 3.56
CA VAL A 5 -21.82 -15.93 4.34
C VAL A 5 -20.53 -16.24 3.55
N LEU A 6 -20.45 -17.41 2.91
CA LEU A 6 -19.32 -17.78 2.06
C LEU A 6 -19.12 -16.79 0.92
N PHE A 7 -20.22 -16.40 0.25
CA PHE A 7 -20.19 -15.43 -0.85
C PHE A 7 -19.67 -14.07 -0.39
N ILE A 8 -20.13 -13.56 0.76
CA ILE A 8 -19.67 -12.29 1.33
C ILE A 8 -18.17 -12.34 1.64
N VAL A 9 -17.70 -13.40 2.29
CA VAL A 9 -16.27 -13.58 2.61
C VAL A 9 -15.43 -13.60 1.33
N LEU A 10 -15.92 -14.26 0.28
CA LEU A 10 -15.23 -14.35 -1.00
C LEU A 10 -15.15 -12.99 -1.72
N CYS A 11 -16.24 -12.21 -1.69
CA CYS A 11 -16.22 -10.84 -2.21
C CYS A 11 -15.20 -9.95 -1.48
N ILE A 12 -15.18 -10.00 -0.14
CA ILE A 12 -14.21 -9.24 0.67
C ILE A 12 -12.77 -9.64 0.32
N PHE A 13 -12.52 -10.94 0.19
CA PHE A 13 -11.21 -11.45 -0.17
C PHE A 13 -10.74 -10.94 -1.54
N ILE A 14 -11.63 -10.91 -2.55
CA ILE A 14 -11.32 -10.36 -3.88
C ILE A 14 -10.88 -8.88 -3.79
N VAL A 15 -11.59 -8.06 -3.00
CA VAL A 15 -11.25 -6.63 -2.86
C VAL A 15 -9.86 -6.47 -2.23
N ILE A 16 -9.52 -7.29 -1.23
CA ILE A 16 -8.19 -7.30 -0.62
C ILE A 16 -7.11 -7.67 -1.65
N ILE A 17 -7.36 -8.66 -2.50
CA ILE A 17 -6.42 -9.03 -3.57
C ILE A 17 -6.19 -7.88 -4.55
N PHE A 18 -7.24 -7.15 -4.96
CA PHE A 18 -7.08 -5.98 -5.84
C PHE A 18 -6.29 -4.85 -5.18
N TYR A 19 -6.48 -4.63 -3.88
CA TYR A 19 -5.67 -3.71 -3.10
C TYR A 19 -4.19 -4.13 -3.13
N LEU A 20 -3.87 -5.40 -2.83
CA LEU A 20 -2.49 -5.90 -2.83
C LEU A 20 -1.86 -5.84 -4.22
N LEU A 21 -2.61 -6.13 -5.29
CA LEU A 21 -2.12 -5.98 -6.66
C LEU A 21 -1.76 -4.52 -6.98
N SER A 22 -2.48 -3.55 -6.42
CA SER A 22 -2.18 -2.13 -6.60
C SER A 22 -0.89 -1.73 -5.89
N LEU A 23 -0.63 -2.27 -4.70
CA LEU A 23 0.65 -2.12 -4.01
C LEU A 23 1.80 -2.79 -4.79
N ASP A 24 1.62 -4.03 -5.25
CA ASP A 24 2.62 -4.79 -6.02
C ASP A 24 2.98 -4.07 -7.33
N LYS A 25 1.99 -3.46 -8.01
CA LYS A 25 2.21 -2.63 -9.19
C LYS A 25 3.07 -1.40 -8.88
N LEU A 26 2.78 -0.70 -7.79
CA LEU A 26 3.58 0.46 -7.38
C LEU A 26 5.04 0.06 -7.10
N VAL A 27 5.24 -1.06 -6.38
CA VAL A 27 6.58 -1.60 -6.12
C VAL A 27 7.31 -1.91 -7.42
N LYS A 28 6.66 -2.56 -8.38
CA LYS A 28 7.27 -2.86 -9.69
C LYS A 28 7.66 -1.63 -10.49
N LEU A 29 6.89 -0.54 -10.38
CA LEU A 29 7.21 0.70 -11.09
C LEU A 29 8.42 1.41 -10.49
N ILE A 30 8.58 1.35 -9.17
CA ILE A 30 9.69 1.99 -8.46
C ILE A 30 10.96 1.13 -8.48
N ARG A 31 10.81 -0.18 -8.30
CA ARG A 31 11.91 -1.14 -8.37
C ARG A 31 12.38 -1.24 -9.82
N ASP A 32 13.51 -0.62 -10.11
CA ASP A 32 14.22 -0.90 -11.35
C ASP A 32 14.97 -2.23 -11.19
N GLU A 33 14.70 -3.21 -12.07
CA GLU A 33 15.42 -4.50 -12.02
C GLU A 33 16.92 -4.34 -12.25
N ASN A 34 17.34 -3.20 -12.83
CA ASN A 34 18.73 -2.86 -13.09
C ASN A 34 19.42 -2.07 -11.97
N ASN A 35 18.68 -1.45 -11.04
CA ASN A 35 19.26 -0.61 -9.99
C ASN A 35 19.00 -1.21 -8.60
N GLY A 36 20.02 -1.83 -8.01
CA GLY A 36 19.95 -2.48 -6.68
C GLY A 36 19.74 -1.54 -5.48
N ILE A 37 19.42 -0.26 -5.73
CA ILE A 37 19.34 0.79 -4.71
C ILE A 37 17.94 0.83 -4.06
N THR A 38 16.88 0.47 -4.80
CA THR A 38 15.51 0.44 -4.27
C THR A 38 15.11 -0.97 -3.81
N ILE A 39 15.60 -1.37 -2.64
CA ILE A 39 15.36 -2.71 -2.05
C ILE A 39 13.96 -2.78 -1.42
N ILE A 40 12.90 -2.69 -2.23
CA ILE A 40 11.55 -3.04 -1.79
C ILE A 40 11.26 -4.47 -2.22
N HIS A 41 11.26 -5.37 -1.24
CA HIS A 41 10.87 -6.73 -1.49
C HIS A 41 9.34 -6.83 -1.61
N ARG A 42 8.86 -7.34 -2.74
CA ARG A 42 7.43 -7.64 -2.99
C ARG A 42 6.80 -8.56 -1.93
N ALA A 43 7.60 -9.31 -1.17
CA ALA A 43 7.11 -10.15 -0.08
C ALA A 43 6.37 -9.32 0.98
N TRP A 44 6.79 -8.07 1.21
CA TRP A 44 6.12 -7.16 2.16
C TRP A 44 4.70 -6.76 1.74
N VAL A 45 4.34 -6.90 0.46
CA VAL A 45 2.97 -6.72 -0.01
C VAL A 45 2.15 -7.98 0.29
N TRP A 46 2.61 -9.14 -0.17
CA TRP A 46 1.84 -10.38 -0.11
C TRP A 46 1.72 -10.98 1.29
N THR A 47 2.71 -10.75 2.15
CA THR A 47 2.67 -11.19 3.56
C THR A 47 1.62 -10.44 4.39
N GLN A 48 1.01 -9.37 3.85
CA GLN A 48 -0.11 -8.68 4.48
C GLN A 48 -1.38 -9.55 4.57
N LEU A 49 -1.48 -10.62 3.76
CA LEU A 49 -2.58 -11.59 3.86
C LEU A 49 -2.55 -12.41 5.16
N ILE A 50 -1.41 -12.48 5.84
CA ILE A 50 -1.25 -13.21 7.09
C ILE A 50 -1.74 -12.30 8.22
N PRO A 51 -2.87 -12.58 8.90
CA PRO A 51 -3.52 -11.61 9.79
C PRO A 51 -2.59 -11.12 10.92
N ILE A 52 -1.85 -12.03 11.56
CA ILE A 52 -0.93 -11.73 12.66
C ILE A 52 0.26 -10.87 12.21
N TRP A 53 0.66 -11.01 10.94
CA TRP A 53 1.82 -10.32 10.37
C TRP A 53 1.45 -9.04 9.61
N SER A 54 0.16 -8.87 9.27
CA SER A 54 -0.35 -7.82 8.40
C SER A 54 0.06 -6.41 8.81
N VAL A 55 0.01 -6.12 10.12
CA VAL A 55 0.41 -4.85 10.70
C VAL A 55 1.89 -4.56 10.45
N VAL A 56 2.76 -5.51 10.77
CA VAL A 56 4.21 -5.38 10.59
C VAL A 56 4.52 -5.21 9.10
N ALA A 57 3.89 -6.01 8.24
CA ALA A 57 4.08 -5.93 6.81
C ALA A 57 3.65 -4.57 6.23
N ILE A 58 2.53 -4.00 6.68
CA ILE A 58 2.06 -2.67 6.26
C ILE A 58 3.05 -1.58 6.69
N ILE A 59 3.52 -1.61 7.93
CA ILE A 59 4.47 -0.62 8.46
C ILE A 59 5.79 -0.68 7.68
N VAL A 60 6.37 -1.86 7.54
CA VAL A 60 7.65 -2.05 6.84
C VAL A 60 7.52 -1.68 5.37
N TYR A 61 6.43 -2.11 4.71
CA TYR A 61 6.11 -1.69 3.35
C TYR A 61 6.10 -0.16 3.25
N HIS A 62 5.39 0.53 4.14
CA HIS A 62 5.26 1.99 4.07
C HIS A 62 6.60 2.73 4.22
N ILE A 63 7.42 2.33 5.19
CA ILE A 63 8.76 2.91 5.40
C ILE A 63 9.63 2.71 4.17
N LYS A 64 9.64 1.48 3.63
CA LYS A 64 10.45 1.13 2.46
C LYS A 64 9.98 1.84 1.20
N MET A 65 8.67 1.98 1.00
CA MET A 65 8.09 2.74 -0.11
C MET A 65 8.49 4.22 -0.06
N LEU A 66 8.43 4.84 1.12
CA LEU A 66 8.82 6.23 1.29
C LEU A 66 10.30 6.44 0.93
N GLU A 67 11.17 5.55 1.41
CA GLU A 67 12.60 5.55 1.09
C GLU A 67 12.84 5.42 -0.43
N ALA A 68 12.21 4.45 -1.09
CA ALA A 68 12.42 4.25 -2.52
C ALA A 68 11.84 5.37 -3.39
N THR A 69 10.74 6.01 -2.97
CA THR A 69 10.23 7.19 -3.71
C THR A 69 11.22 8.36 -3.68
N LYS A 70 11.91 8.58 -2.55
CA LYS A 70 12.95 9.62 -2.44
C LYS A 70 14.17 9.28 -3.29
N VAL A 71 14.59 8.02 -3.32
CA VAL A 71 15.67 7.54 -4.19
C VAL A 71 15.31 7.76 -5.66
N LEU A 72 14.08 7.42 -6.05
CA LEU A 72 13.62 7.60 -7.42
C LEU A 72 13.58 9.08 -7.85
N GLU A 73 13.21 9.99 -6.95
CA GLU A 73 13.30 11.44 -7.22
C GLU A 73 14.74 11.88 -7.52
N LEU A 74 15.71 11.34 -6.78
CA LEU A 74 17.13 11.62 -7.01
C LEU A 74 17.61 11.02 -8.34
N GLU A 75 17.23 9.79 -8.66
CA GLU A 75 17.58 9.12 -9.92
C GLU A 75 17.03 9.87 -11.14
N LEU A 76 15.82 10.42 -11.03
CA LEU A 76 15.16 11.18 -12.11
C LEU A 76 15.53 12.67 -12.12
N ASN A 77 16.46 13.13 -11.26
CA ASN A 77 16.82 14.55 -11.09
C ASN A 77 15.60 15.46 -10.85
N LEU A 78 14.58 14.97 -10.14
CA LEU A 78 13.39 15.73 -9.82
C LEU A 78 13.60 16.56 -8.54
N PRO A 79 12.95 17.73 -8.42
CA PRO A 79 12.93 18.44 -7.16
C PRO A 79 12.28 17.59 -6.07
N LYS A 80 12.78 17.71 -4.84
CA LYS A 80 12.31 16.93 -3.69
C LYS A 80 10.79 17.07 -3.51
N ASN A 81 10.11 15.96 -3.23
CA ASN A 81 8.65 15.88 -3.01
C ASN A 81 7.79 16.13 -4.26
N THR A 82 8.33 15.82 -5.45
CA THR A 82 7.56 15.81 -6.70
C THR A 82 6.62 14.61 -6.76
N ILE A 83 7.07 13.43 -6.29
CA ILE A 83 6.26 12.22 -6.21
C ILE A 83 5.35 12.34 -4.98
N LYS A 84 4.05 12.52 -5.21
CA LYS A 84 3.07 12.70 -4.13
C LYS A 84 2.69 11.35 -3.52
N TYR A 85 3.63 10.72 -2.82
CA TYR A 85 3.34 9.51 -2.05
C TYR A 85 2.54 9.86 -0.79
N PRO A 86 1.45 9.13 -0.47
CA PRO A 86 0.59 9.43 0.68
C PRO A 86 1.23 9.01 2.02
N GLU A 87 2.25 9.74 2.47
CA GLU A 87 2.97 9.47 3.73
C GLU A 87 2.04 9.54 4.96
N ILE A 88 1.37 10.67 5.17
CA ILE A 88 0.50 10.87 6.34
C ILE A 88 -0.63 9.84 6.37
N ILE A 89 -1.27 9.61 5.23
CA ILE A 89 -2.42 8.70 5.12
C ILE A 89 -1.97 7.24 5.32
N GLY A 90 -0.76 6.87 4.87
CA GLY A 90 -0.21 5.53 5.09
C GLY A 90 0.08 5.25 6.56
N TRP A 91 0.61 6.23 7.30
CA TRP A 91 0.77 6.12 8.75
C TRP A 91 -0.56 6.04 9.49
N VAL A 92 -1.55 6.87 9.12
CA VAL A 92 -2.90 6.79 9.71
C VAL A 92 -3.54 5.43 9.42
N PHE A 93 -3.35 4.86 8.23
CA PHE A 93 -3.82 3.52 7.90
C PHE A 93 -3.15 2.43 8.75
N ALA A 94 -1.82 2.48 8.88
CA ALA A 94 -1.07 1.53 9.71
C ALA A 94 -1.50 1.59 11.18
N LEU A 95 -1.71 2.79 11.72
CA LEU A 95 -2.21 3.00 13.08
C LEU A 95 -3.67 2.55 13.22
N ALA A 96 -4.54 2.83 12.25
CA ALA A 96 -5.93 2.39 12.28
C ALA A 96 -6.03 0.85 12.38
N PHE A 97 -5.12 0.12 11.74
CA PHE A 97 -5.06 -1.34 11.85
C PHE A 97 -4.65 -1.82 13.26
N LEU A 98 -3.75 -1.09 13.94
CA LEU A 98 -3.39 -1.35 15.35
C LEU A 98 -4.55 -1.09 16.32
N TYR A 99 -5.38 -0.08 16.05
CA TYR A 99 -6.54 0.29 16.86
C TYR A 99 -7.83 -0.45 16.47
N SER A 100 -7.74 -1.48 15.60
CA SER A 100 -8.88 -2.24 15.10
C SER A 100 -9.66 -3.03 16.18
N TRP A 101 -9.10 -3.16 17.39
CA TRP A 101 -9.80 -3.72 18.55
C TRP A 101 -10.98 -2.85 19.04
N ILE A 102 -11.07 -1.59 18.60
CA ILE A 102 -12.20 -0.69 18.90
C ILE A 102 -13.37 -1.00 17.94
N PRO A 103 -14.47 -1.64 18.40
CA PRO A 103 -15.30 -2.49 17.52
C PRO A 103 -16.11 -1.78 16.43
N VAL A 104 -16.49 -0.51 16.59
CA VAL A 104 -17.46 0.16 15.69
C VAL A 104 -16.87 1.40 15.03
N ILE A 105 -16.34 2.33 15.82
CA ILE A 105 -15.75 3.58 15.31
C ILE A 105 -14.46 3.27 14.53
N GLY A 106 -13.64 2.34 15.04
CA GLY A 106 -12.40 1.91 14.39
C GLY A 106 -12.64 1.26 13.03
N ALA A 107 -13.69 0.45 12.90
CA ALA A 107 -14.01 -0.24 11.65
C ALA A 107 -14.42 0.72 10.52
N ILE A 108 -15.31 1.69 10.79
CA ILE A 108 -15.79 2.64 9.77
C ILE A 108 -14.66 3.59 9.34
N VAL A 109 -13.94 4.15 10.31
CA VAL A 109 -12.82 5.07 10.03
C VAL A 109 -11.68 4.32 9.33
N GLY A 110 -11.35 3.12 9.78
CA GLY A 110 -10.33 2.27 9.17
C GLY A 110 -10.63 1.93 7.71
N CYS A 111 -11.88 1.54 7.40
CA CYS A 111 -12.31 1.29 6.02
C CYS A 111 -12.20 2.54 5.14
N SER A 112 -12.59 3.70 5.66
CA SER A 112 -12.53 4.97 4.93
C SER A 112 -11.09 5.38 4.63
N VAL A 113 -10.20 5.29 5.62
CA VAL A 113 -8.76 5.56 5.47
C VAL A 113 -8.12 4.57 4.50
N TRP A 114 -8.50 3.29 4.54
CA TRP A 114 -8.01 2.27 3.63
C TRP A 114 -8.35 2.58 2.17
N ILE A 115 -9.61 2.97 1.89
CA ILE A 115 -10.03 3.36 0.54
C ILE A 115 -9.26 4.59 0.05
N ILE A 116 -9.13 5.63 0.90
CA ILE A 116 -8.38 6.84 0.55
C ILE A 116 -6.91 6.49 0.26
N TYR A 117 -6.28 5.67 1.10
CA TYR A 117 -4.91 5.20 0.91
C TYR A 117 -4.77 4.45 -0.42
N TRP A 118 -5.69 3.52 -0.71
CA TRP A 118 -5.67 2.74 -1.93
C TRP A 118 -5.79 3.61 -3.19
N VAL A 119 -6.72 4.56 -3.22
CA VAL A 119 -6.86 5.51 -4.33
C VAL A 119 -5.59 6.32 -4.54
N ARG A 120 -4.96 6.80 -3.45
CA ARG A 120 -3.70 7.55 -3.53
C ARG A 120 -2.56 6.71 -4.12
N ILE A 121 -2.44 5.44 -3.73
CA ILE A 121 -1.45 4.51 -4.30
C ILE A 121 -1.62 4.35 -5.82
N ILE A 122 -2.87 4.22 -6.29
CA ILE A 122 -3.16 4.12 -7.73
C ILE A 122 -2.73 5.40 -8.46
N LEU A 123 -3.04 6.57 -7.88
CA LEU A 123 -2.65 7.87 -8.45
C LEU A 123 -1.13 8.04 -8.49
N THR A 124 -0.42 7.68 -7.41
CA THR A 124 1.06 7.71 -7.38
C THR A 124 1.64 6.75 -8.41
N SER A 125 1.08 5.55 -8.57
CA SER A 125 1.51 4.60 -9.60
C SER A 125 1.39 5.19 -11.01
N LYS A 126 0.27 5.86 -11.30
CA LYS A 126 0.04 6.54 -12.58
C LYS A 126 1.02 7.71 -12.78
N GLN A 127 1.29 8.48 -11.73
CA GLN A 127 2.25 9.57 -11.77
C GLN A 127 3.67 9.06 -12.12
N ILE A 128 4.13 8.00 -11.44
CA ILE A 128 5.46 7.42 -11.66
C ILE A 128 5.58 6.83 -13.07
N TYR A 129 4.54 6.14 -13.55
CA TYR A 129 4.50 5.63 -14.91
C TYR A 129 4.69 6.74 -15.95
N ASN A 130 4.00 7.87 -15.79
CA ASN A 130 4.13 9.03 -16.68
C ASN A 130 5.46 9.77 -16.57
N LEU A 131 6.21 9.60 -15.46
CA LEU A 131 7.53 10.21 -15.29
C LEU A 131 8.65 9.36 -15.91
N LYS A 132 8.45 8.05 -16.00
CA LYS A 132 9.42 7.11 -16.59
C LYS A 132 9.33 6.97 -18.11
N ASN A 133 8.23 7.41 -18.73
CA ASN A 133 7.91 7.21 -20.14
C ASN A 133 7.61 8.54 -20.83
#